data_AF-A0A814R1C7-F1
#
_entry.id   AF-A0A814R1C7-F1
#
_cell.length_a   1.000
_cell.length_b   1.000
_cell.length_c   1.000
_cell.angle_alpha   90.00
_cell.angle_beta   90.00
_cell.angle_gamma   90.00
#
_symmetry.space_group_name_H-M   'P 1'
#
loop_
_entity.id
_entity.type
_entity.pdbx_description
1 polymer ?
#
loop_
_entity_poly.entity_id
_entity_poly.type
_entity_poly.pdbx_seq_one_letter_code
_entity_poly.pdbx_strand_id
1 'polypeptide(L)'
;MTSTTESLFNLYIFSTPNNFRKVKLIVDEGLQFKTQVSPNTCLEDLEIEIATLQDLSMLFALAPYLIRLEACIVRNTPQEFIPQFRMNIIPQVLKEFYIQTIGHQVIPFQSLLRPLLCNIPSIEYVSVSVKSDDPDYADARLWADVVAAMPSLKTFLLGLEIEITLDLFNRYSDNGDAELKSLVFKSFAENFDLSSSFRIYTNNATLFIDSVPYQYTREQSYNTSPEAVHGLCTNPTHLEQPPHNIVGLTMNGEHIPITKNDYLEVIRHFSSITWLSLSSVNVYDQENETTEVLPTSLKLKNLKSLFYFRSTECKVNRILFDQLFYGHKRLEILKMMYGDLIYLLRTTSPSIDGNHIKNLELYCHGADGTVHLKDLYYLTLTFPQLECLSIQVSSSNLIKKNQIEIIEELIKSFRRLRSFRVNCTKGTLKLARSLMKNDQAKFEWLSRINAIGSHLILEPKAIAIWKSVDVNIKI
;
A
#
# COMPACT_ATOMS: atom_id res chain seq x y z
N MET A 1 19.04 -7.91 18.12
CA MET A 1 18.47 -7.32 19.36
C MET A 1 16.93 -7.46 19.42
N THR A 2 16.30 -8.26 18.55
CA THR A 2 14.84 -8.39 18.40
C THR A 2 14.18 -9.41 19.35
N SER A 3 14.91 -10.43 19.80
CA SER A 3 14.33 -11.56 20.54
C SER A 3 13.80 -11.23 21.94
N THR A 4 14.32 -10.20 22.61
CA THR A 4 13.90 -9.80 23.96
C THR A 4 12.60 -9.01 23.94
N THR A 5 12.44 -8.12 22.96
CA THR A 5 11.23 -7.31 22.81
C THR A 5 10.04 -8.16 22.35
N GLU A 6 10.23 -9.05 21.37
CA GLU A 6 9.20 -9.99 20.90
C GLU A 6 8.74 -10.95 22.02
N SER A 7 9.68 -11.49 22.81
CA SER A 7 9.35 -12.39 23.92
C SER A 7 8.58 -11.65 25.04
N LEU A 8 8.90 -10.39 25.31
CA LEU A 8 8.17 -9.55 26.28
C LEU A 8 6.77 -9.17 25.76
N PHE A 9 6.61 -8.91 24.46
CA PHE A 9 5.31 -8.65 23.85
C PHE A 9 4.40 -9.88 23.86
N ASN A 10 4.93 -11.07 23.51
CA ASN A 10 4.19 -12.32 23.59
C ASN A 10 3.69 -12.60 25.02
N LEU A 11 4.54 -12.38 26.03
CA LEU A 11 4.15 -12.47 27.44
C LEU A 11 3.08 -11.42 27.81
N TYR A 12 3.20 -10.19 27.31
CA TYR A 12 2.25 -9.12 27.65
C TYR A 12 0.85 -9.38 27.08
N ILE A 13 0.75 -9.82 25.83
CA ILE A 13 -0.54 -9.99 25.15
C ILE A 13 -1.25 -11.27 25.59
N PHE A 14 -0.48 -12.35 25.80
CA PHE A 14 -1.06 -13.66 26.06
C PHE A 14 -0.96 -14.13 27.51
N SER A 15 0.00 -13.62 28.31
CA SER A 15 0.25 -14.10 29.68
C SER A 15 -0.07 -13.11 30.80
N THR A 16 -0.39 -11.84 30.51
CA THR A 16 -0.84 -10.94 31.57
C THR A 16 -2.34 -11.10 31.81
N PRO A 17 -2.82 -10.94 33.06
CA PRO A 17 -4.25 -10.93 33.39
C PRO A 17 -5.02 -9.74 32.79
N ASN A 18 -4.40 -8.96 31.90
CA ASN A 18 -5.04 -7.90 31.16
C ASN A 18 -5.78 -8.51 29.96
N ASN A 19 -7.08 -8.65 30.14
CA ASN A 19 -8.01 -9.20 29.16
C ASN A 19 -8.30 -8.18 28.04
N PHE A 20 -7.35 -8.00 27.14
CA PHE A 20 -7.60 -7.23 25.92
C PHE A 20 -8.58 -7.98 25.03
N ARG A 21 -9.74 -7.36 24.77
CA ARG A 21 -10.75 -7.92 23.86
C ARG A 21 -10.42 -7.65 22.39
N LYS A 22 -9.74 -6.52 22.10
CA LYS A 22 -9.34 -6.09 20.76
C LYS A 22 -7.89 -5.65 20.74
N VAL A 23 -7.11 -6.13 19.78
CA VAL A 23 -5.68 -5.83 19.64
C VAL A 23 -5.31 -5.62 18.17
N LYS A 24 -4.45 -4.65 17.88
CA LYS A 24 -3.84 -4.42 16.56
C LYS A 24 -2.32 -4.36 16.71
N LEU A 25 -1.59 -5.20 15.99
CA LEU A 25 -0.14 -5.33 16.06
C LEU A 25 0.44 -5.34 14.65
N ILE A 26 1.28 -4.35 14.36
CA ILE A 26 2.01 -4.22 13.10
C ILE A 26 3.49 -4.22 13.47
N VAL A 27 4.24 -5.19 12.93
CA VAL A 27 5.65 -5.42 13.24
C VAL A 27 6.33 -5.77 11.92
N ASP A 28 7.23 -4.90 11.45
CA ASP A 28 7.86 -4.94 10.12
C ASP A 28 8.44 -6.31 9.68
N GLU A 29 8.78 -7.21 10.61
CA GLU A 29 9.34 -8.54 10.33
C GLU A 29 8.36 -9.71 10.56
N GLY A 30 7.15 -9.43 11.05
CA GLY A 30 6.18 -10.40 11.53
C GLY A 30 6.53 -10.98 12.91
N LEU A 31 5.51 -11.22 13.74
CA LEU A 31 5.68 -11.84 15.04
C LEU A 31 5.93 -13.36 14.93
N GLN A 32 6.87 -13.85 15.73
CA GLN A 32 7.11 -15.28 15.94
C GLN A 32 6.66 -15.70 17.34
N PHE A 33 5.92 -16.81 17.44
CA PHE A 33 5.43 -17.31 18.72
C PHE A 33 6.31 -18.42 19.29
N LYS A 34 6.37 -18.51 20.62
CA LYS A 34 7.01 -19.61 21.35
C LYS A 34 5.97 -20.37 22.17
N THR A 35 6.11 -21.69 22.24
CA THR A 35 5.14 -22.62 22.84
C THR A 35 4.97 -22.53 24.37
N GLN A 36 5.73 -21.66 25.05
CA GLN A 36 5.76 -21.57 26.52
C GLN A 36 4.85 -20.46 27.10
N VAL A 37 3.88 -19.99 26.33
CA VAL A 37 3.03 -18.86 26.68
C VAL A 37 1.61 -19.37 27.01
N SER A 38 0.99 -18.86 28.08
CA SER A 38 -0.38 -19.24 28.44
C SER A 38 -1.38 -18.65 27.43
N PRO A 39 -2.50 -19.32 27.11
CA PRO A 39 -3.52 -18.76 26.22
C PRO A 39 -4.24 -17.55 26.82
N ASN A 40 -4.51 -16.54 26.00
CA ASN A 40 -5.45 -15.46 26.31
C ASN A 40 -6.87 -15.89 25.95
N THR A 41 -7.71 -16.06 26.97
CA THR A 41 -9.07 -16.54 26.78
C THR A 41 -10.10 -15.42 26.53
N CYS A 42 -9.69 -14.16 26.60
CA CYS A 42 -10.57 -12.98 26.43
C CYS A 42 -10.35 -12.23 25.11
N LEU A 43 -9.34 -12.60 24.34
CA LEU A 43 -9.06 -11.99 23.04
C LEU A 43 -10.07 -12.48 22.00
N GLU A 44 -10.94 -11.57 21.56
CA GLU A 44 -12.00 -11.86 20.58
C GLU A 44 -11.69 -11.29 19.19
N ASP A 45 -10.86 -10.25 19.12
CA ASP A 45 -10.64 -9.45 17.92
C ASP A 45 -9.15 -9.10 17.79
N LEU A 46 -8.50 -9.60 16.72
CA LEU A 46 -7.07 -9.41 16.49
C LEU A 46 -6.76 -9.01 15.05
N GLU A 47 -5.94 -7.97 14.89
CA GLU A 47 -5.24 -7.64 13.64
C GLU A 47 -3.73 -7.78 13.89
N ILE A 48 -3.03 -8.58 13.10
CA ILE A 48 -1.66 -8.98 13.39
C ILE A 48 -0.82 -9.26 12.15
N GLU A 49 0.43 -8.78 12.16
CA GLU A 49 1.49 -9.24 11.28
C GLU A 49 2.27 -10.39 11.93
N ILE A 50 2.25 -11.54 11.28
CA ILE A 50 2.93 -12.77 11.71
C ILE A 50 4.01 -13.14 10.70
N ALA A 51 5.08 -13.78 11.18
CA ALA A 51 6.16 -14.17 10.29
C ALA A 51 5.67 -15.26 9.33
N THR A 52 5.21 -16.41 9.85
CA THR A 52 4.91 -17.61 9.04
C THR A 52 3.48 -18.14 9.23
N LEU A 53 3.06 -19.09 8.38
CA LEU A 53 1.84 -19.89 8.62
C LEU A 53 1.90 -20.73 9.91
N GLN A 54 3.10 -21.15 10.34
CA GLN A 54 3.26 -21.88 11.58
C GLN A 54 2.91 -20.98 12.78
N ASP A 55 3.31 -19.71 12.72
CA ASP A 55 2.96 -18.72 13.74
C ASP A 55 1.44 -18.50 13.81
N LEU A 56 0.73 -18.60 12.68
CA LEU A 56 -0.74 -18.58 12.68
C LEU A 56 -1.34 -19.75 13.45
N SER A 57 -0.83 -20.97 13.24
CA SER A 57 -1.27 -22.16 13.98
C SER A 57 -1.02 -22.01 15.48
N MET A 58 0.14 -21.46 15.86
CA MET A 58 0.46 -21.17 17.26
C MET A 58 -0.45 -20.10 17.85
N LEU A 59 -0.77 -19.06 17.08
CA LEU A 59 -1.67 -17.99 17.48
C LEU A 59 -3.06 -18.53 17.86
N PHE A 60 -3.59 -19.48 17.10
CA PHE A 60 -4.87 -20.11 17.41
C PHE A 60 -4.87 -20.84 18.76
N ALA A 61 -3.78 -21.55 19.08
CA ALA A 61 -3.62 -22.18 20.39
C ALA A 61 -3.52 -21.15 21.52
N LEU A 62 -2.96 -19.96 21.25
CA LEU A 62 -2.82 -18.87 22.22
C LEU A 62 -4.08 -18.00 22.34
N ALA A 63 -4.99 -18.02 21.36
CA ALA A 63 -6.20 -17.19 21.35
C ALA A 63 -7.42 -18.02 20.90
N PRO A 64 -7.85 -19.01 21.71
CA PRO A 64 -8.88 -19.98 21.30
C PRO A 64 -10.30 -19.40 21.18
N TYR A 65 -10.54 -18.17 21.65
CA TYR A 65 -11.85 -17.50 21.63
C TYR A 65 -11.92 -16.34 20.61
N LEU A 66 -11.00 -16.28 19.65
CA LEU A 66 -11.06 -15.31 18.56
C LEU A 66 -12.37 -15.46 17.79
N ILE A 67 -13.14 -14.37 17.76
CA ILE A 67 -14.32 -14.20 16.91
C ILE A 67 -13.90 -13.61 15.57
N ARG A 68 -12.83 -12.81 15.55
CA ARG A 68 -12.29 -12.16 14.37
C ARG A 68 -10.77 -12.18 14.35
N LEU A 69 -10.21 -12.50 13.18
CA LEU A 69 -8.78 -12.45 12.95
C LEU A 69 -8.46 -11.86 11.57
N GLU A 70 -7.59 -10.85 11.57
CA GLU A 70 -6.91 -10.34 10.38
C GLU A 70 -5.42 -10.63 10.51
N ALA A 71 -4.93 -11.54 9.69
CA ALA A 71 -3.55 -12.02 9.73
C ALA A 71 -2.81 -11.66 8.45
N CYS A 72 -1.69 -10.99 8.62
CA CYS A 72 -0.77 -10.67 7.54
C CYS A 72 0.51 -11.50 7.67
N ILE A 73 0.83 -12.30 6.65
CA ILE A 73 2.00 -13.16 6.64
C ILE A 73 3.15 -12.43 5.95
N VAL A 74 4.22 -12.16 6.70
CA VAL A 74 5.32 -11.28 6.29
C VAL A 74 6.54 -12.05 5.77
N ARG A 75 6.73 -13.32 6.13
CA ARG A 75 7.89 -14.14 5.73
C ARG A 75 7.53 -15.63 5.62
N ASN A 76 7.40 -16.17 4.41
CA ASN A 76 7.50 -17.62 4.23
C ASN A 76 8.94 -18.01 3.81
N THR A 77 9.77 -18.42 4.77
CA THR A 77 10.93 -19.23 4.43
C THR A 77 10.43 -20.60 3.98
N PRO A 78 10.94 -21.18 2.88
CA PRO A 78 10.65 -22.56 2.51
C PRO A 78 11.30 -23.51 3.53
N GLN A 79 10.70 -23.61 4.71
CA GLN A 79 10.95 -24.70 5.64
C GLN A 79 9.91 -25.77 5.35
N GLU A 80 10.39 -27.00 5.20
CA GLU A 80 9.66 -28.22 4.81
C GLU A 80 8.56 -28.67 5.80
N PHE A 81 8.15 -27.81 6.74
CA PHE A 81 7.19 -28.17 7.79
C PHE A 81 5.76 -27.79 7.39
N ILE A 82 4.95 -28.80 7.07
CA ILE A 82 3.51 -28.66 6.84
C ILE A 82 2.87 -28.26 8.18
N PRO A 83 2.23 -27.08 8.30
CA PRO A 83 1.56 -26.68 9.53
C PRO A 83 0.46 -27.70 9.88
N GLN A 84 0.54 -28.29 11.08
CA GLN A 84 -0.52 -29.16 11.58
C GLN A 84 -1.64 -28.31 12.21
N PHE A 85 -2.53 -27.76 11.39
CA PHE A 85 -3.78 -27.20 11.88
C PHE A 85 -4.69 -28.32 12.35
N ARG A 86 -4.60 -28.68 13.63
CA ARG A 86 -5.49 -29.67 14.25
C ARG A 86 -6.79 -28.99 14.68
N MET A 87 -7.92 -29.66 14.52
CA MET A 87 -9.25 -29.12 14.92
C MET A 87 -9.29 -28.57 16.35
N ASN A 88 -8.51 -29.16 17.27
CA ASN A 88 -8.50 -28.80 18.69
C ASN A 88 -7.73 -27.51 19.03
N ILE A 89 -6.95 -26.95 18.09
CA ILE A 89 -6.26 -25.67 18.31
C ILE A 89 -6.97 -24.50 17.63
N ILE A 90 -7.87 -24.77 16.68
CA ILE A 90 -8.58 -23.76 15.89
C ILE A 90 -9.70 -23.11 16.73
N PRO A 91 -9.85 -21.77 16.72
CA PRO A 91 -10.91 -21.08 17.44
C PRO A 91 -12.28 -21.41 16.83
N GLN A 92 -13.10 -22.16 17.57
CA GLN A 92 -14.41 -22.64 17.10
C GLN A 92 -15.48 -21.54 17.01
N VAL A 93 -15.17 -20.34 17.51
CA VAL A 93 -16.06 -19.17 17.50
C VAL A 93 -15.65 -18.13 16.46
N LEU A 94 -14.61 -18.42 15.65
CA LEU A 94 -14.12 -17.52 14.61
C LEU A 94 -15.18 -17.39 13.51
N LYS A 95 -15.66 -16.17 13.29
CA LYS A 95 -16.69 -15.81 12.30
C LYS A 95 -16.12 -15.02 11.13
N GLU A 96 -15.12 -14.19 11.38
CA GLU A 96 -14.52 -13.30 10.39
C GLU A 96 -13.02 -13.60 10.29
N PHE A 97 -12.56 -14.03 9.12
CA PHE A 97 -11.16 -14.36 8.89
C PHE A 97 -10.60 -13.68 7.63
N TYR A 98 -9.56 -12.88 7.81
CA TYR A 98 -8.83 -12.20 6.73
C TYR A 98 -7.40 -12.71 6.75
N ILE A 99 -6.94 -13.18 5.60
CA ILE A 99 -5.55 -13.59 5.42
C ILE A 99 -4.95 -12.85 4.23
N GLN A 100 -3.80 -12.24 4.45
CA GLN A 100 -3.04 -11.53 3.43
C GLN A 100 -1.56 -11.90 3.46
N THR A 101 -0.89 -11.94 2.31
CA THR A 101 0.56 -12.15 2.20
C THR A 101 1.28 -10.90 1.72
N ILE A 102 2.43 -10.55 2.32
CA ILE A 102 3.26 -9.44 1.83
C ILE A 102 4.35 -9.96 0.88
N GLY A 103 4.38 -9.39 -0.34
CA GLY A 103 5.43 -9.65 -1.32
C GLY A 103 5.29 -11.01 -2.01
N HIS A 104 6.29 -11.38 -2.81
CA HIS A 104 6.31 -12.64 -3.55
C HIS A 104 6.62 -13.79 -2.60
N GLN A 105 5.60 -14.35 -1.96
CA GLN A 105 5.76 -15.39 -0.95
C GLN A 105 4.83 -16.54 -1.26
N VAL A 106 5.44 -17.63 -1.72
CA VAL A 106 4.76 -18.86 -2.10
C VAL A 106 4.20 -19.53 -0.86
N ILE A 107 2.91 -19.33 -0.59
CA ILE A 107 2.17 -20.27 0.26
C ILE A 107 1.52 -21.27 -0.67
N PRO A 108 1.94 -22.55 -0.69
CA PRO A 108 1.27 -23.55 -1.50
C PRO A 108 -0.22 -23.61 -1.16
N PHE A 109 -1.07 -23.69 -2.17
CA PHE A 109 -2.53 -23.71 -2.03
C PHE A 109 -2.99 -24.75 -1.01
N GLN A 110 -2.37 -25.94 -1.08
CA GLN A 110 -2.66 -27.07 -0.17
C GLN A 110 -2.29 -26.78 1.29
N SER A 111 -1.28 -25.95 1.54
CA SER A 111 -0.85 -25.56 2.88
C SER A 111 -1.75 -24.48 3.48
N LEU A 112 -2.29 -23.59 2.64
CA LEU A 112 -3.14 -22.49 3.08
C LEU A 112 -4.56 -22.95 3.44
N LEU A 113 -5.20 -23.84 2.67
CA LEU A 113 -6.67 -23.89 2.67
C LEU A 113 -7.30 -25.15 3.26
N ARG A 114 -6.80 -26.36 2.91
CA ARG A 114 -7.42 -27.61 3.38
C ARG A 114 -7.35 -27.80 4.91
N PRO A 115 -6.23 -27.51 5.58
CA PRO A 115 -6.16 -27.65 7.04
C PRO A 115 -6.69 -26.42 7.81
N LEU A 116 -6.69 -25.23 7.20
CA LEU A 116 -7.01 -23.97 7.87
C LEU A 116 -8.48 -23.58 7.74
N LEU A 117 -8.99 -23.45 6.50
CA LEU A 117 -10.34 -22.91 6.26
C LEU A 117 -11.44 -23.96 6.40
N CYS A 118 -11.22 -25.17 5.88
CA CYS A 118 -12.20 -26.25 5.94
C CYS A 118 -12.50 -26.77 7.36
N ASN A 119 -11.65 -26.40 8.34
CA ASN A 119 -11.72 -26.88 9.71
C ASN A 119 -12.42 -25.90 10.68
N ILE A 120 -12.96 -24.78 10.17
CA ILE A 120 -13.63 -23.76 10.98
C ILE A 120 -15.08 -23.59 10.49
N PRO A 121 -16.01 -24.46 10.90
CA PRO A 121 -17.39 -24.44 10.39
C PRO A 121 -18.17 -23.17 10.76
N SER A 122 -17.70 -22.39 11.73
CA SER A 122 -18.32 -21.16 12.21
C SER A 122 -18.04 -19.93 11.34
N ILE A 123 -17.13 -20.01 10.36
CA ILE A 123 -16.78 -18.84 9.56
C ILE A 123 -17.98 -18.37 8.74
N GLU A 124 -18.36 -17.11 8.92
CA GLU A 124 -19.39 -16.42 8.16
C GLU A 124 -18.77 -15.53 7.05
N TYR A 125 -17.54 -15.05 7.25
CA TYR A 125 -16.84 -14.18 6.32
C TYR A 125 -15.37 -14.59 6.16
N VAL A 126 -14.94 -14.77 4.91
CA VAL A 126 -13.52 -14.99 4.55
C VAL A 126 -13.08 -13.97 3.51
N SER A 127 -11.90 -13.39 3.71
CA SER A 127 -11.16 -12.67 2.67
C SER A 127 -9.76 -13.24 2.54
N VAL A 128 -9.37 -13.60 1.32
CA VAL A 128 -8.02 -14.12 1.00
C VAL A 128 -7.36 -13.19 -0.01
N SER A 129 -6.21 -12.61 0.36
CA SER A 129 -5.36 -11.85 -0.55
C SER A 129 -3.97 -12.46 -0.62
N VAL A 130 -3.60 -13.01 -1.77
CA VAL A 130 -2.37 -13.80 -1.90
C VAL A 130 -1.60 -13.41 -3.14
N LYS A 131 -0.29 -13.28 -3.02
CA LYS A 131 0.65 -13.20 -4.14
C LYS A 131 1.49 -14.48 -4.19
N SER A 132 1.35 -15.28 -5.25
CA SER A 132 1.90 -16.65 -5.34
C SER A 132 2.39 -16.99 -6.74
N ASP A 133 3.27 -17.97 -6.87
CA ASP A 133 3.62 -18.64 -8.15
C ASP A 133 2.96 -20.02 -8.28
N ASP A 134 2.21 -20.46 -7.27
CA ASP A 134 1.53 -21.74 -7.25
C ASP A 134 0.30 -21.72 -8.18
N PRO A 135 0.30 -22.51 -9.26
CA PRO A 135 -0.78 -22.52 -10.24
C PRO A 135 -2.12 -23.04 -9.69
N ASP A 136 -2.12 -23.74 -8.56
CA ASP A 136 -3.33 -24.27 -7.94
C ASP A 136 -4.28 -23.13 -7.48
N TYR A 137 -3.76 -21.93 -7.23
CA TYR A 137 -4.59 -20.74 -6.94
C TYR A 137 -5.48 -20.32 -8.11
N ALA A 138 -5.16 -20.72 -9.34
CA ALA A 138 -5.95 -20.44 -10.53
C ALA A 138 -7.04 -21.51 -10.80
N ASP A 139 -7.07 -22.63 -10.05
CA ASP A 139 -8.09 -23.68 -10.23
C ASP A 139 -9.35 -23.37 -9.41
N ALA A 140 -10.41 -22.95 -10.09
CA ALA A 140 -11.69 -22.64 -9.47
C ALA A 140 -12.34 -23.84 -8.75
N ARG A 141 -12.05 -25.09 -9.17
CA ARG A 141 -12.60 -26.29 -8.51
C ARG A 141 -12.05 -26.44 -7.11
N LEU A 142 -10.76 -26.16 -6.92
CA LEU A 142 -10.14 -26.23 -5.60
C LEU A 142 -10.74 -25.18 -4.66
N TRP A 143 -11.04 -23.99 -5.17
CA TRP A 143 -11.75 -22.97 -4.40
C TRP A 143 -13.21 -23.33 -4.11
N ALA A 144 -13.91 -23.94 -5.07
CA ALA A 144 -15.28 -24.42 -4.88
C ALA A 144 -15.33 -25.50 -3.77
N ASP A 145 -14.38 -26.44 -3.75
CA ASP A 145 -14.24 -27.44 -2.68
C ASP A 145 -14.04 -26.78 -1.31
N VAL A 146 -13.23 -25.72 -1.24
CA VAL A 146 -12.97 -24.96 -0.02
C VAL A 146 -14.25 -24.26 0.48
N VAL A 147 -14.98 -23.61 -0.42
CA VAL A 147 -16.26 -22.94 -0.09
C VAL A 147 -17.32 -23.94 0.34
N ALA A 148 -17.43 -25.08 -0.35
CA ALA A 148 -18.37 -26.14 0.00
C ALA A 148 -18.12 -26.74 1.39
N ALA A 149 -16.88 -26.70 1.88
CA ALA A 149 -16.51 -27.16 3.22
C ALA A 149 -16.87 -26.17 4.36
N MET A 150 -17.32 -24.94 4.04
CA MET A 150 -17.64 -23.90 5.02
C MET A 150 -19.16 -23.62 5.05
N PRO A 151 -19.96 -24.41 5.83
CA PRO A 151 -21.42 -24.36 5.76
C PRO A 151 -22.05 -23.05 6.28
N SER A 152 -21.31 -22.27 7.08
CA SER A 152 -21.79 -20.98 7.62
C SER A 152 -21.40 -19.78 6.75
N LEU A 153 -20.64 -20.00 5.67
CA LEU A 153 -20.05 -18.92 4.87
C LEU A 153 -21.14 -18.11 4.17
N LYS A 154 -21.15 -16.81 4.42
CA LYS A 154 -22.05 -15.83 3.79
C LYS A 154 -21.32 -14.98 2.76
N THR A 155 -20.03 -14.73 2.97
CA THR A 155 -19.24 -13.88 2.09
C THR A 155 -17.84 -14.43 1.94
N PHE A 156 -17.43 -14.54 0.68
CA PHE A 156 -16.13 -15.03 0.27
C PHE A 156 -15.53 -14.04 -0.72
N LEU A 157 -14.38 -13.46 -0.35
CA LEU A 157 -13.63 -12.53 -1.19
C LEU A 157 -12.23 -13.07 -1.48
N LEU A 158 -11.84 -12.97 -2.73
CA LEU A 158 -10.52 -13.27 -3.27
C LEU A 158 -9.89 -12.01 -3.86
N GLY A 159 -8.60 -11.84 -3.63
CA GLY A 159 -7.73 -10.92 -4.37
C GLY A 159 -6.39 -11.61 -4.61
N LEU A 160 -6.29 -12.33 -5.72
CA LEU A 160 -5.14 -13.19 -6.02
C LEU A 160 -4.25 -12.53 -7.08
N GLU A 161 -2.94 -12.53 -6.83
CA GLU A 161 -1.88 -12.18 -7.78
C GLU A 161 -1.02 -13.42 -8.03
N ILE A 162 -1.16 -14.05 -9.19
CA ILE A 162 -0.51 -15.33 -9.51
C ILE A 162 0.56 -15.10 -10.57
N GLU A 163 1.83 -15.33 -10.26
CA GLU A 163 2.91 -15.28 -11.26
C GLU A 163 2.67 -16.37 -12.32
N ILE A 164 2.69 -15.96 -13.58
CA ILE A 164 2.47 -16.83 -14.71
C ILE A 164 3.77 -17.58 -14.99
N THR A 165 3.90 -18.75 -14.36
CA THR A 165 5.02 -19.66 -14.57
C THR A 165 4.83 -20.50 -15.84
N LEU A 166 5.92 -21.11 -16.32
CA LEU A 166 5.85 -22.12 -17.40
C LEU A 166 4.87 -23.26 -17.04
N ASP A 167 4.77 -23.63 -15.77
CA ASP A 167 3.83 -24.66 -15.31
C ASP A 167 2.38 -24.20 -15.41
N LEU A 168 2.08 -22.93 -15.09
CA LEU A 168 0.76 -22.35 -15.31
C LEU A 168 0.43 -22.28 -16.81
N PHE A 169 1.38 -21.85 -17.64
CA PHE A 169 1.22 -21.87 -19.10
C PHE A 169 0.97 -23.29 -19.64
N ASN A 170 1.79 -24.27 -19.27
CA ASN A 170 1.66 -25.65 -19.74
C ASN A 170 0.34 -26.31 -19.31
N ARG A 171 -0.24 -25.89 -18.18
CA ARG A 171 -1.55 -26.38 -17.72
C ARG A 171 -2.73 -25.75 -18.47
N TYR A 172 -2.56 -24.55 -19.02
CA TYR A 172 -3.67 -23.71 -19.49
C TYR A 172 -3.44 -23.01 -20.84
N SER A 173 -2.41 -23.33 -21.61
CA SER A 173 -2.24 -22.74 -22.94
C SER A 173 -1.25 -23.55 -23.78
N ASP A 174 -1.70 -24.01 -24.95
CA ASP A 174 -0.78 -24.34 -26.04
C ASP A 174 -0.38 -23.08 -26.84
N ASN A 175 -1.09 -21.93 -26.71
CA ASN A 175 -0.93 -20.75 -27.59
C ASN A 175 -1.03 -19.33 -26.95
N GLY A 176 -0.61 -19.11 -25.69
CA GLY A 176 -0.30 -17.77 -25.13
C GLY A 176 -1.32 -17.12 -24.18
N ASP A 177 -1.00 -15.92 -23.66
CA ASP A 177 -1.66 -15.23 -22.53
C ASP A 177 -3.19 -15.06 -22.64
N ALA A 178 -3.71 -14.82 -23.84
CA ALA A 178 -5.14 -14.61 -24.06
C ALA A 178 -5.98 -15.88 -23.82
N GLU A 179 -5.38 -17.06 -24.03
CA GLU A 179 -6.01 -18.36 -23.82
C GLU A 179 -6.06 -18.70 -22.32
N LEU A 180 -4.97 -18.42 -21.59
CA LEU A 180 -4.89 -18.61 -20.13
C LEU A 180 -6.02 -17.86 -19.40
N LYS A 181 -6.15 -16.55 -19.65
CA LYS A 181 -7.19 -15.71 -19.02
C LYS A 181 -8.60 -16.25 -19.31
N SER A 182 -8.85 -16.68 -20.54
CA SER A 182 -10.15 -17.21 -20.97
C SER A 182 -10.49 -18.56 -20.33
N LEU A 183 -9.48 -19.43 -20.16
CA LEU A 183 -9.66 -20.72 -19.51
C LEU A 183 -9.88 -20.61 -18.00
N VAL A 184 -9.09 -19.77 -17.32
CA VAL A 184 -9.31 -19.47 -15.90
C VAL A 184 -10.68 -18.83 -15.71
N PHE A 185 -11.05 -17.87 -16.57
CA PHE A 185 -12.39 -17.28 -16.58
C PHE A 185 -13.50 -18.33 -16.68
N LYS A 186 -13.40 -19.23 -17.66
CA LYS A 186 -14.38 -20.29 -17.86
C LYS A 186 -14.46 -21.20 -16.63
N SER A 187 -13.31 -21.56 -16.06
CA SER A 187 -13.24 -22.37 -14.84
C SER A 187 -14.00 -21.70 -13.67
N PHE A 188 -13.77 -20.41 -13.42
CA PHE A 188 -14.50 -19.68 -12.38
C PHE A 188 -15.99 -19.52 -12.69
N ALA A 189 -16.36 -19.26 -13.94
CA ALA A 189 -17.75 -19.15 -14.37
C ALA A 189 -18.53 -20.48 -14.21
N GLU A 190 -17.89 -21.63 -14.41
CA GLU A 190 -18.53 -22.95 -14.32
C GLU A 190 -18.60 -23.50 -12.89
N ASN A 191 -17.68 -23.11 -12.01
CA ASN A 191 -17.55 -23.70 -10.66
C ASN A 191 -18.13 -22.85 -9.53
N PHE A 192 -18.47 -21.59 -9.79
CA PHE A 192 -19.10 -20.69 -8.81
C PHE A 192 -20.50 -20.27 -9.26
N ASP A 193 -21.52 -20.82 -8.60
CA ASP A 193 -22.93 -20.51 -8.84
C ASP A 193 -23.56 -19.70 -7.69
N LEU A 194 -22.76 -18.87 -7.01
CA LEU A 194 -23.15 -18.13 -5.81
C LEU A 194 -22.92 -16.62 -5.96
N SER A 195 -23.40 -15.83 -4.99
CA SER A 195 -23.38 -14.35 -4.92
C SER A 195 -22.04 -13.65 -5.16
N SER A 196 -20.93 -14.39 -5.25
CA SER A 196 -19.61 -13.87 -5.56
C SER A 196 -19.32 -14.06 -7.04
N SER A 197 -19.00 -12.97 -7.73
CA SER A 197 -18.49 -12.99 -9.09
C SER A 197 -17.01 -12.64 -9.09
N PHE A 198 -16.33 -12.95 -10.17
CA PHE A 198 -14.90 -12.79 -10.32
C PHE A 198 -14.56 -11.96 -11.55
N ARG A 199 -13.60 -11.05 -11.38
CA ARG A 199 -12.90 -10.33 -12.43
C ARG A 199 -11.52 -10.96 -12.61
N ILE A 200 -11.19 -11.31 -13.85
CA ILE A 200 -9.96 -12.01 -14.18
C ILE A 200 -9.24 -11.27 -15.29
N TYR A 201 -7.98 -10.91 -15.05
CA TYR A 201 -7.14 -10.17 -15.99
C TYR A 201 -5.67 -10.52 -15.81
N THR A 202 -4.83 -10.10 -16.75
CA THR A 202 -3.38 -10.30 -16.69
C THR A 202 -2.69 -8.94 -16.76
N ASN A 203 -1.53 -8.83 -16.13
CA ASN A 203 -0.64 -7.68 -16.21
C ASN A 203 0.80 -8.21 -16.26
N ASN A 204 1.50 -8.02 -17.38
CA ASN A 204 2.77 -8.71 -17.67
C ASN A 204 2.68 -10.22 -17.35
N ALA A 205 3.55 -10.72 -16.47
CA ALA A 205 3.65 -12.10 -16.06
C ALA A 205 2.83 -12.40 -14.80
N THR A 206 1.76 -11.65 -14.53
CA THR A 206 0.88 -11.88 -13.37
C THR A 206 -0.57 -12.01 -13.81
N LEU A 207 -1.24 -13.07 -13.36
CA LEU A 207 -2.68 -13.31 -13.47
C LEU A 207 -3.37 -12.81 -12.20
N PHE A 208 -4.41 -12.00 -12.36
CA PHE A 208 -5.22 -11.44 -11.28
C PHE A 208 -6.59 -12.10 -11.25
N ILE A 209 -7.06 -12.44 -10.06
CA ILE A 209 -8.39 -12.99 -9.81
C ILE A 209 -9.00 -12.29 -8.61
N ASP A 210 -9.98 -11.41 -8.87
CA ASP A 210 -10.57 -10.53 -7.88
C ASP A 210 -12.07 -10.80 -7.72
N SER A 211 -12.55 -10.82 -6.48
CA SER A 211 -13.98 -10.93 -6.20
C SER A 211 -14.71 -9.59 -6.40
N VAL A 212 -15.86 -9.68 -7.06
CA VAL A 212 -16.78 -8.57 -7.32
C VAL A 212 -18.22 -9.01 -6.98
N PRO A 213 -19.06 -8.14 -6.38
CA PRO A 213 -18.75 -6.76 -5.98
C PRO A 213 -17.78 -6.70 -4.79
N TYR A 214 -17.00 -5.63 -4.70
CA TYR A 214 -16.04 -5.44 -3.61
C TYR A 214 -16.76 -5.06 -2.29
N GLN A 215 -17.23 -6.06 -1.55
CA GLN A 215 -18.07 -5.88 -0.36
C GLN A 215 -17.31 -6.24 0.93
N TYR A 216 -16.39 -5.37 1.33
CA TYR A 216 -15.65 -5.53 2.58
C TYR A 216 -16.49 -5.05 3.76
N THR A 217 -16.43 -5.77 4.89
CA THR A 217 -17.14 -5.37 6.12
C THR A 217 -16.40 -4.26 6.90
N ARG A 218 -15.17 -3.91 6.49
CA ARG A 218 -14.30 -2.92 7.15
C ARG A 218 -13.49 -2.12 6.15
N GLU A 219 -13.05 -0.94 6.60
CA GLU A 219 -12.20 -0.05 5.82
C GLU A 219 -10.88 -0.75 5.44
N GLN A 220 -10.63 -0.90 4.14
CA GLN A 220 -9.43 -1.55 3.62
C GLN A 220 -8.84 -0.78 2.42
N SER A 221 -7.58 -1.09 2.14
CA SER A 221 -6.90 -0.68 0.92
C SER A 221 -6.99 -1.78 -0.13
N TYR A 222 -7.15 -1.38 -1.39
CA TYR A 222 -7.21 -2.31 -2.51
C TYR A 222 -6.04 -2.10 -3.45
N ASN A 223 -5.41 -3.19 -3.88
CA ASN A 223 -4.32 -3.17 -4.86
C ASN A 223 -4.84 -3.70 -6.20
N THR A 224 -4.53 -3.02 -7.29
CA THR A 224 -4.97 -3.41 -8.64
C THR A 224 -4.03 -2.89 -9.72
N SER A 225 -4.40 -3.09 -10.98
CA SER A 225 -3.68 -2.61 -12.15
C SER A 225 -4.62 -1.80 -13.05
N PRO A 226 -4.12 -0.81 -13.82
CA PRO A 226 -4.91 -0.20 -14.89
C PRO A 226 -5.41 -1.24 -15.93
N GLU A 227 -4.70 -2.36 -16.12
CA GLU A 227 -5.12 -3.48 -17.00
C GLU A 227 -6.42 -4.14 -16.54
N ALA A 228 -6.85 -3.91 -15.29
CA ALA A 228 -8.09 -4.46 -14.78
C ALA A 228 -9.27 -4.10 -15.69
N VAL A 229 -9.29 -2.89 -16.30
CA VAL A 229 -10.35 -2.44 -17.25
C VAL A 229 -10.62 -3.49 -18.33
N HIS A 230 -9.58 -4.14 -18.82
CA HIS A 230 -9.67 -5.13 -19.89
C HIS A 230 -10.03 -6.53 -19.38
N GLY A 231 -10.26 -6.70 -18.08
CA GLY A 231 -10.57 -7.97 -17.43
C GLY A 231 -11.91 -8.59 -17.83
N LEU A 232 -11.96 -9.93 -17.86
CA LEU A 232 -13.20 -10.67 -18.04
C LEU A 232 -13.93 -10.74 -16.70
N CYS A 233 -15.23 -10.46 -16.70
CA CYS A 233 -16.06 -10.50 -15.50
C CYS A 233 -17.16 -11.52 -15.63
N THR A 234 -17.26 -12.44 -14.67
CA THR A 234 -18.23 -13.54 -14.69
C THR A 234 -19.66 -13.03 -14.51
N ASN A 235 -19.83 -11.85 -13.88
CA ASN A 235 -21.08 -11.11 -13.86
C ASN A 235 -20.82 -9.59 -13.96
N PRO A 236 -20.98 -8.99 -15.15
CA PRO A 236 -20.76 -7.55 -15.35
C PRO A 236 -21.62 -6.66 -14.43
N THR A 237 -22.84 -7.08 -14.09
CA THR A 237 -23.73 -6.28 -13.22
C THR A 237 -23.19 -6.14 -11.79
N HIS A 238 -22.42 -7.12 -11.32
CA HIS A 238 -21.75 -7.05 -10.01
C HIS A 238 -20.55 -6.09 -10.04
N LEU A 239 -19.83 -6.03 -11.18
CA LEU A 239 -18.74 -5.07 -11.38
C LEU A 239 -19.23 -3.63 -11.43
N GLU A 240 -20.49 -3.37 -11.79
CA GLU A 240 -21.05 -2.00 -11.79
C GLU A 240 -21.43 -1.52 -10.38
N GLN A 241 -21.53 -2.42 -9.40
CA GLN A 241 -21.91 -2.05 -8.04
C GLN A 241 -20.78 -1.28 -7.33
N PRO A 242 -21.10 -0.21 -6.59
CA PRO A 242 -20.08 0.59 -5.92
C PRO A 242 -19.36 -0.24 -4.85
N PRO A 243 -18.01 -0.18 -4.80
CA PRO A 243 -17.23 -0.81 -3.74
C PRO A 243 -17.63 -0.30 -2.36
N HIS A 244 -17.71 -1.22 -1.38
CA HIS A 244 -18.01 -0.90 0.01
C HIS A 244 -16.76 -1.00 0.89
N ASN A 245 -16.57 -0.01 1.76
CA ASN A 245 -15.45 0.11 2.69
C ASN A 245 -14.04 0.06 2.08
N ILE A 246 -13.87 0.48 0.82
CA ILE A 246 -12.53 0.72 0.26
C ILE A 246 -12.15 2.19 0.49
N VAL A 247 -11.16 2.41 1.35
CA VAL A 247 -10.67 3.75 1.72
C VAL A 247 -9.41 4.15 1.00
N GLY A 248 -8.73 3.19 0.37
CA GLY A 248 -7.46 3.37 -0.31
C GLY A 248 -7.36 2.56 -1.59
N LEU A 249 -6.75 3.13 -2.62
CA LEU A 249 -6.49 2.44 -3.88
C LEU A 249 -5.00 2.56 -4.24
N THR A 250 -4.34 1.42 -4.42
CA THR A 250 -3.01 1.33 -5.02
C THR A 250 -3.15 0.75 -6.41
N MET A 251 -2.61 1.43 -7.41
CA MET A 251 -2.51 0.93 -8.76
C MET A 251 -1.05 0.89 -9.20
N ASN A 252 -0.59 -0.29 -9.61
CA ASN A 252 0.73 -0.46 -10.17
C ASN A 252 0.65 -0.62 -11.69
N GLY A 253 1.21 0.35 -12.43
CA GLY A 253 1.27 0.29 -13.89
C GLY A 253 2.36 -0.64 -14.42
N GLU A 254 3.26 -1.14 -13.56
CA GLU A 254 4.33 -2.08 -13.93
C GLU A 254 5.18 -1.65 -15.13
N HIS A 255 5.28 -0.34 -15.37
CA HIS A 255 5.97 0.22 -16.52
C HIS A 255 5.34 -0.12 -17.88
N ILE A 256 4.18 -0.79 -17.92
CA ILE A 256 3.49 -1.13 -19.16
C ILE A 256 2.87 0.13 -19.77
N PRO A 257 3.14 0.43 -21.05
CA PRO A 257 2.45 1.51 -21.76
C PRO A 257 0.94 1.23 -21.82
N ILE A 258 0.14 2.06 -21.15
CA ILE A 258 -1.32 1.96 -21.12
C ILE A 258 -1.99 3.34 -21.29
N THR A 259 -3.28 3.41 -21.61
CA THR A 259 -3.94 4.71 -21.82
C THR A 259 -4.23 5.41 -20.49
N LYS A 260 -4.38 6.74 -20.52
CA LYS A 260 -4.86 7.50 -19.34
C LYS A 260 -6.27 7.09 -18.96
N ASN A 261 -7.10 6.72 -19.94
CA ASN A 261 -8.49 6.36 -19.71
C ASN A 261 -8.62 5.07 -18.92
N ASP A 262 -7.72 4.11 -19.13
CA ASP A 262 -7.68 2.87 -18.35
C ASP A 262 -7.45 3.16 -16.86
N TYR A 263 -6.47 4.02 -16.53
CA TYR A 263 -6.28 4.48 -15.15
C TYR A 263 -7.56 5.11 -14.59
N LEU A 264 -8.13 6.07 -15.32
CA LEU A 264 -9.28 6.84 -14.86
C LEU A 264 -10.52 5.97 -14.68
N GLU A 265 -10.74 4.97 -15.52
CA GLU A 265 -11.87 4.06 -15.44
C GLU A 265 -11.81 3.17 -14.20
N VAL A 266 -10.65 2.58 -13.89
CA VAL A 266 -10.45 1.88 -12.62
C VAL A 266 -10.74 2.82 -11.45
N ILE A 267 -10.13 4.02 -11.44
CA ILE A 267 -10.26 4.96 -10.32
C ILE A 267 -11.72 5.43 -10.14
N ARG A 268 -12.47 5.63 -11.24
CA ARG A 268 -13.89 6.01 -11.19
C ARG A 268 -14.74 5.01 -10.43
N HIS A 269 -14.42 3.72 -10.55
CA HIS A 269 -15.12 2.67 -9.84
C HIS A 269 -14.98 2.81 -8.31
N PHE A 270 -13.81 3.26 -7.82
CA PHE A 270 -13.52 3.47 -6.40
C PHE A 270 -13.77 4.92 -5.94
N SER A 271 -14.98 5.44 -6.17
CA SER A 271 -15.31 6.86 -5.95
C SER A 271 -15.22 7.38 -4.50
N SER A 272 -15.22 6.48 -3.50
CA SER A 272 -15.25 6.83 -2.07
C SER A 272 -13.87 6.89 -1.40
N ILE A 273 -12.78 6.60 -2.13
CA ILE A 273 -11.43 6.53 -1.57
C ILE A 273 -10.98 7.85 -0.94
N THR A 274 -10.16 7.72 0.10
CA THR A 274 -9.52 8.82 0.80
C THR A 274 -8.07 9.03 0.39
N TRP A 275 -7.44 8.01 -0.18
CA TRP A 275 -6.10 8.12 -0.75
C TRP A 275 -5.97 7.27 -2.02
N LEU A 276 -5.12 7.75 -2.93
CA LEU A 276 -4.80 7.11 -4.20
C LEU A 276 -3.28 7.03 -4.37
N SER A 277 -2.77 5.84 -4.67
CA SER A 277 -1.36 5.59 -4.95
C SER A 277 -1.20 5.02 -6.35
N LEU A 278 -0.51 5.74 -7.22
CA LEU A 278 -0.14 5.28 -8.56
C LEU A 278 1.37 5.08 -8.62
N SER A 279 1.81 3.87 -8.93
CA SER A 279 3.22 3.51 -9.10
C SER A 279 3.52 3.05 -10.52
N SER A 280 4.76 3.31 -10.98
CA SER A 280 5.25 2.92 -12.30
C SER A 280 4.34 3.33 -13.46
N VAL A 281 3.72 4.51 -13.37
CA VAL A 281 2.76 5.02 -14.35
C VAL A 281 3.46 5.24 -15.71
N ASN A 282 3.03 4.52 -16.74
CA ASN A 282 3.50 4.70 -18.11
C ASN A 282 2.32 4.94 -19.06
N VAL A 283 2.06 6.21 -19.38
CA VAL A 283 0.96 6.58 -20.27
C VAL A 283 1.52 6.94 -21.64
N TYR A 284 1.07 6.24 -22.69
CA TYR A 284 1.54 6.49 -24.06
C TYR A 284 0.69 7.49 -24.85
N ASP A 285 -0.49 7.87 -24.35
CA ASP A 285 -1.36 8.85 -24.99
C ASP A 285 -0.59 10.14 -25.29
N GLN A 286 -0.71 10.65 -26.52
CA GLN A 286 -0.10 11.92 -26.87
C GLN A 286 -0.80 13.07 -26.12
N GLU A 287 -0.01 14.00 -25.56
CA GLU A 287 -0.54 15.20 -24.88
C GLU A 287 -1.36 16.12 -25.81
N ASN A 288 -1.25 15.92 -27.13
CA ASN A 288 -1.82 16.77 -28.19
C ASN A 288 -3.12 16.22 -28.81
N GLU A 289 -3.73 15.17 -28.26
CA GLU A 289 -5.10 14.80 -28.63
C GLU A 289 -6.09 15.84 -28.08
N THR A 290 -6.14 16.95 -28.83
CA THR A 290 -7.19 17.94 -29.02
C THR A 290 -8.38 17.89 -28.07
N THR A 291 -8.56 18.99 -27.33
CA THR A 291 -9.80 19.79 -27.24
C THR A 291 -11.15 19.11 -27.02
N GLU A 292 -11.19 17.83 -26.69
CA GLU A 292 -12.38 17.19 -26.19
C GLU A 292 -12.61 17.68 -24.77
N VAL A 293 -13.71 18.41 -24.60
CA VAL A 293 -14.36 18.74 -23.33
C VAL A 293 -14.01 17.67 -22.32
N LEU A 294 -13.11 17.98 -21.37
CA LEU A 294 -12.69 17.12 -20.26
C LEU A 294 -13.88 16.22 -19.88
N PRO A 295 -13.90 14.93 -20.28
CA PRO A 295 -15.10 14.12 -20.11
C PRO A 295 -15.30 13.97 -18.61
N THR A 296 -16.29 14.71 -18.09
CA THR A 296 -16.75 14.74 -16.69
C THR A 296 -15.63 14.52 -15.68
N SER A 297 -15.03 15.63 -15.20
CA SER A 297 -14.05 15.68 -14.11
C SER A 297 -14.20 14.50 -13.15
N LEU A 298 -13.17 13.65 -13.05
CA LEU A 298 -13.09 12.65 -12.01
C LEU A 298 -13.30 13.35 -10.66
N LYS A 299 -14.40 13.06 -9.95
CA LYS A 299 -14.73 13.72 -8.68
C LYS A 299 -14.67 12.72 -7.54
N LEU A 300 -13.45 12.52 -7.03
CA LEU A 300 -13.21 11.80 -5.79
C LEU A 300 -13.44 12.76 -4.61
N LYS A 301 -14.66 12.77 -4.06
CA LYS A 301 -15.09 13.75 -3.05
C LYS A 301 -14.31 13.64 -1.73
N ASN A 302 -13.78 12.45 -1.45
CA ASN A 302 -13.10 12.13 -0.19
C ASN A 302 -11.58 12.10 -0.30
N LEU A 303 -11.02 12.28 -1.50
CA LEU A 303 -9.58 12.19 -1.73
C LEU A 303 -8.85 13.26 -0.91
N LYS A 304 -7.96 12.79 -0.02
CA LYS A 304 -7.07 13.58 0.84
C LYS A 304 -5.61 13.43 0.45
N SER A 305 -5.22 12.31 -0.15
CA SER A 305 -3.83 12.01 -0.48
C SER A 305 -3.69 11.45 -1.88
N LEU A 306 -2.76 12.02 -2.66
CA LEU A 306 -2.38 11.54 -3.98
C LEU A 306 -0.89 11.21 -3.97
N PHE A 307 -0.56 9.97 -4.29
CA PHE A 307 0.79 9.53 -4.55
C PHE A 307 0.92 9.19 -6.03
N TYR A 308 1.78 9.90 -6.74
CA TYR A 308 1.94 9.78 -8.19
C TYR A 308 3.41 9.54 -8.54
N PHE A 309 3.71 8.33 -9.01
CA PHE A 309 5.05 7.94 -9.42
C PHE A 309 5.02 7.36 -10.83
N ARG A 310 5.65 8.06 -11.77
CA ARG A 310 5.80 7.55 -13.14
C ARG A 310 6.80 6.41 -13.24
N SER A 311 6.70 5.68 -14.33
CA SER A 311 7.75 4.82 -14.84
C SER A 311 8.99 5.65 -15.19
N THR A 312 10.18 5.14 -14.86
CA THR A 312 11.46 5.73 -15.30
C THR A 312 11.62 5.75 -16.82
N GLU A 313 10.78 5.01 -17.54
CA GLU A 313 10.83 4.85 -19.00
C GLU A 313 10.04 5.91 -19.76
N CYS A 314 9.18 6.68 -19.08
CA CYS A 314 8.32 7.68 -19.72
C CYS A 314 8.47 9.06 -19.08
N LYS A 315 7.86 10.09 -19.70
CA LYS A 315 7.65 11.39 -19.06
C LYS A 315 6.37 11.36 -18.23
N VAL A 316 6.25 12.30 -17.28
CA VAL A 316 4.99 12.51 -16.56
C VAL A 316 3.88 12.90 -17.54
N ASN A 317 2.74 12.23 -17.47
CA ASN A 317 1.59 12.57 -18.31
C ASN A 317 0.77 13.68 -17.64
N ARG A 318 0.79 14.88 -18.21
CA ARG A 318 0.12 16.05 -17.63
C ARG A 318 -1.39 15.89 -17.52
N ILE A 319 -2.04 15.37 -18.57
CA ILE A 319 -3.50 15.26 -18.60
C ILE A 319 -3.99 14.36 -17.47
N LEU A 320 -3.33 13.20 -17.27
CA LEU A 320 -3.66 12.31 -16.16
C LEU A 320 -3.42 13.00 -14.81
N PHE A 321 -2.27 13.66 -14.62
CA PHE A 321 -1.98 14.38 -13.37
C PHE A 321 -3.04 15.45 -13.07
N ASP A 322 -3.37 16.30 -14.04
CA ASP A 322 -4.33 17.39 -13.88
C ASP A 322 -5.72 16.84 -13.48
N GLN A 323 -6.16 15.72 -14.04
CA GLN A 323 -7.44 15.08 -13.68
C GLN A 323 -7.46 14.45 -12.28
N LEU A 324 -6.30 14.07 -11.74
CA LEU A 324 -6.16 13.50 -10.39
C LEU A 324 -5.88 14.57 -9.33
N PHE A 325 -5.37 15.72 -9.74
CA PHE A 325 -4.99 16.82 -8.86
C PHE A 325 -6.11 17.84 -8.70
N TYR A 326 -6.76 18.24 -9.81
CA TYR A 326 -7.79 19.27 -9.78
C TYR A 326 -9.18 18.73 -9.46
N GLY A 327 -10.03 19.59 -8.86
CA GLY A 327 -11.41 19.25 -8.53
C GLY A 327 -11.58 18.52 -7.18
N HIS A 328 -10.48 18.22 -6.48
CA HIS A 328 -10.46 17.52 -5.19
C HIS A 328 -10.20 18.48 -4.02
N LYS A 329 -11.25 19.16 -3.53
CA LYS A 329 -11.13 20.18 -2.46
C LYS A 329 -10.50 19.70 -1.14
N ARG A 330 -10.48 18.39 -0.90
CA ARG A 330 -9.97 17.78 0.33
C ARG A 330 -8.55 17.25 0.18
N LEU A 331 -7.98 17.30 -1.04
CA LEU A 331 -6.61 16.88 -1.28
C LEU A 331 -5.70 17.79 -0.47
N GLU A 332 -4.90 17.22 0.42
CA GLU A 332 -3.98 17.97 1.29
C GLU A 332 -2.56 17.40 1.24
N ILE A 333 -2.41 16.17 0.72
CA ILE A 333 -1.15 15.44 0.69
C ILE A 333 -0.81 15.09 -0.75
N LEU A 334 0.37 15.50 -1.20
CA LEU A 334 0.94 15.14 -2.49
C LEU A 334 2.28 14.45 -2.29
N LYS A 335 2.46 13.29 -2.93
CA LYS A 335 3.72 12.56 -2.97
C LYS A 335 4.09 12.26 -4.41
N MET A 336 5.30 12.62 -4.83
CA MET A 336 5.73 12.38 -6.20
C MET A 336 7.25 12.50 -6.38
N MET A 337 7.71 12.20 -7.60
CA MET A 337 9.09 12.45 -8.00
C MET A 337 9.36 13.95 -8.11
N TYR A 338 10.49 14.39 -7.54
CA TYR A 338 10.91 15.79 -7.54
C TYR A 338 11.04 16.37 -8.95
N GLY A 339 11.75 15.65 -9.85
CA GLY A 339 11.99 16.10 -11.22
C GLY A 339 10.70 16.34 -12.00
N ASP A 340 9.72 15.46 -11.78
CA ASP A 340 8.42 15.53 -12.46
C ASP A 340 7.60 16.71 -11.96
N LEU A 341 7.60 16.95 -10.64
CA LEU A 341 6.97 18.13 -10.08
C LEU A 341 7.58 19.39 -10.70
N ILE A 342 8.91 19.52 -10.68
CA ILE A 342 9.58 20.70 -11.23
C ILE A 342 9.34 20.84 -12.74
N TYR A 343 9.29 19.73 -13.48
CA TYR A 343 8.92 19.73 -14.89
C TYR A 343 7.52 20.33 -15.06
N LEU A 344 6.51 19.78 -14.36
CA LEU A 344 5.14 20.28 -14.40
C LEU A 344 5.07 21.76 -14.01
N LEU A 345 5.74 22.20 -12.94
CA LEU A 345 5.72 23.60 -12.51
C LEU A 345 6.37 24.58 -13.50
N ARG A 346 7.30 24.11 -14.35
CA ARG A 346 8.00 24.94 -15.33
C ARG A 346 7.29 25.05 -16.67
N THR A 347 6.63 23.98 -17.09
CA THR A 347 6.05 23.87 -18.44
C THR A 347 4.56 24.23 -18.46
N THR A 348 3.95 24.51 -17.31
CA THR A 348 2.50 24.72 -17.21
C THR A 348 2.09 26.19 -17.37
N SER A 349 1.23 26.42 -18.38
CA SER A 349 0.24 27.51 -18.39
C SER A 349 -1.16 26.86 -18.53
N PRO A 350 -2.14 27.17 -17.65
CA PRO A 350 -1.97 27.90 -16.41
C PRO A 350 -1.09 27.11 -15.41
N SER A 351 -0.41 27.83 -14.52
CA SER A 351 0.44 27.25 -13.48
C SER A 351 -0.37 26.39 -12.51
N ILE A 352 0.24 25.33 -11.98
CA ILE A 352 -0.38 24.49 -10.96
C ILE A 352 -0.80 25.31 -9.73
N ASP A 353 -2.05 25.15 -9.26
CA ASP A 353 -2.53 25.74 -8.00
C ASP A 353 -2.47 24.72 -6.87
N GLY A 354 -1.41 24.78 -6.06
CA GLY A 354 -1.18 23.92 -4.90
C GLY A 354 -1.67 24.50 -3.57
N ASN A 355 -2.55 25.51 -3.55
CA ASN A 355 -3.00 26.16 -2.31
C ASN A 355 -3.65 25.20 -1.29
N HIS A 356 -4.24 24.11 -1.75
CA HIS A 356 -4.89 23.11 -0.90
C HIS A 356 -3.89 22.11 -0.29
N ILE A 357 -2.67 22.01 -0.83
CA ILE A 357 -1.66 21.07 -0.36
C ILE A 357 -0.97 21.60 0.89
N LYS A 358 -1.03 20.81 1.95
CA LYS A 358 -0.37 21.08 3.24
C LYS A 358 0.85 20.19 3.46
N ASN A 359 0.86 18.98 2.90
CA ASN A 359 1.95 18.02 3.05
C ASN A 359 2.50 17.64 1.66
N LEU A 360 3.78 17.87 1.46
CA LEU A 360 4.48 17.54 0.22
C LEU A 360 5.64 16.58 0.51
N GLU A 361 5.60 15.42 -0.11
CA GLU A 361 6.65 14.40 -0.05
C GLU A 361 7.32 14.23 -1.43
N LEU A 362 8.62 14.51 -1.51
CA LEU A 362 9.35 14.51 -2.77
C LEU A 362 10.42 13.43 -2.79
N TYR A 363 10.47 12.67 -3.87
CA TYR A 363 11.46 11.61 -4.09
C TYR A 363 12.44 12.03 -5.20
N CYS A 364 13.71 12.03 -4.86
CA CYS A 364 14.81 12.36 -5.76
C CYS A 364 15.60 11.10 -6.08
N HIS A 365 15.50 10.63 -7.32
CA HIS A 365 16.23 9.47 -7.82
C HIS A 365 16.84 9.74 -9.20
N GLY A 366 17.98 9.14 -9.50
CA GLY A 366 18.60 9.22 -10.83
C GLY A 366 19.00 10.63 -11.27
N ALA A 367 19.04 10.85 -12.58
CA ALA A 367 19.42 12.13 -13.19
C ALA A 367 18.36 13.23 -13.01
N ASP A 368 17.08 12.86 -12.99
CA ASP A 368 15.94 13.79 -12.89
C ASP A 368 15.69 14.28 -11.45
N GLY A 369 16.35 13.68 -10.45
CA GLY A 369 16.12 13.99 -9.03
C GLY A 369 16.97 15.12 -8.45
N THR A 370 17.79 15.84 -9.24
CA THR A 370 18.72 16.82 -8.67
C THR A 370 18.00 18.07 -8.17
N VAL A 371 18.08 18.34 -6.87
CA VAL A 371 17.51 19.53 -6.24
C VAL A 371 18.36 20.76 -6.54
N HIS A 372 17.73 21.80 -7.11
CA HIS A 372 18.38 23.06 -7.43
C HIS A 372 17.77 24.24 -6.68
N LEU A 373 18.61 25.22 -6.33
CA LEU A 373 18.16 26.45 -5.67
C LEU A 373 17.11 27.22 -6.52
N LYS A 374 17.27 27.22 -7.85
CA LYS A 374 16.32 27.87 -8.77
C LYS A 374 14.92 27.23 -8.79
N ASP A 375 14.80 26.00 -8.30
CA ASP A 375 13.52 25.28 -8.28
C ASP A 375 12.65 25.73 -7.10
N LEU A 376 13.28 26.28 -6.06
CA LEU A 376 12.61 26.71 -4.83
C LEU A 376 11.57 27.79 -5.09
N TYR A 377 11.84 28.69 -6.04
CA TYR A 377 10.89 29.72 -6.47
C TYR A 377 9.57 29.11 -6.94
N TYR A 378 9.62 28.04 -7.74
CA TYR A 378 8.41 27.39 -8.24
C TYR A 378 7.64 26.70 -7.13
N LEU A 379 8.34 26.00 -6.22
CA LEU A 379 7.71 25.31 -5.10
C LEU A 379 7.00 26.28 -4.14
N THR A 380 7.64 27.41 -3.82
CA THR A 380 7.10 28.38 -2.85
C THR A 380 5.94 29.17 -3.41
N LEU A 381 5.97 29.47 -4.72
CA LEU A 381 4.86 30.10 -5.42
C LEU A 381 3.63 29.17 -5.50
N THR A 382 3.85 27.89 -5.77
CA THR A 382 2.80 26.90 -6.00
C THR A 382 2.16 26.41 -4.70
N PHE A 383 2.95 26.24 -3.63
CA PHE A 383 2.52 25.65 -2.36
C PHE A 383 2.63 26.63 -1.18
N PRO A 384 1.95 27.79 -1.20
CA PRO A 384 2.11 28.81 -0.15
C PRO A 384 1.55 28.38 1.22
N GLN A 385 0.68 27.36 1.25
CA GLN A 385 0.05 26.83 2.46
C GLN A 385 0.78 25.62 3.06
N LEU A 386 1.97 25.29 2.57
CA LEU A 386 2.69 24.10 2.97
C LEU A 386 3.05 24.11 4.47
N GLU A 387 2.63 23.07 5.18
CA GLU A 387 2.90 22.83 6.60
C GLU A 387 3.99 21.79 6.80
N CYS A 388 4.05 20.75 5.96
CA CYS A 388 5.07 19.71 6.03
C CYS A 388 5.76 19.51 4.68
N LEU A 389 7.10 19.50 4.70
CA LEU A 389 7.92 19.17 3.53
C LEU A 389 8.89 18.04 3.89
N SER A 390 8.82 16.94 3.15
CA SER A 390 9.75 15.82 3.26
C SER A 390 10.43 15.59 1.90
N ILE A 391 11.76 15.54 1.89
CA ILE A 391 12.53 15.24 0.68
C ILE A 391 13.40 14.01 0.93
N GLN A 392 13.12 12.95 0.20
CA GLN A 392 13.89 11.71 0.22
C GLN A 392 14.80 11.65 -1.00
N VAL A 393 16.11 11.66 -0.79
CA VAL A 393 17.11 11.61 -1.86
C VAL A 393 17.84 10.27 -1.88
N SER A 394 18.01 9.67 -3.06
CA SER A 394 18.75 8.40 -3.17
C SER A 394 20.25 8.55 -2.96
N SER A 395 20.77 9.77 -3.09
CA SER A 395 22.17 10.11 -2.84
C SER A 395 22.28 11.55 -2.37
N SER A 396 23.15 11.80 -1.39
CA SER A 396 23.48 13.16 -0.96
C SER A 396 23.96 14.05 -2.10
N ASN A 397 24.51 13.48 -3.19
CA ASN A 397 24.97 14.25 -4.35
C ASN A 397 23.82 14.87 -5.18
N LEU A 398 22.58 14.39 -4.99
CA LEU A 398 21.40 14.95 -5.64
C LEU A 398 20.98 16.29 -5.06
N ILE A 399 21.47 16.65 -3.88
CA ILE A 399 21.42 18.02 -3.40
C ILE A 399 22.76 18.64 -3.79
N LYS A 400 22.74 19.61 -4.71
CA LYS A 400 23.94 20.27 -5.25
C LYS A 400 24.87 20.77 -4.14
N LYS A 401 26.13 21.10 -4.50
CA LYS A 401 27.21 21.52 -3.56
C LYS A 401 26.76 22.54 -2.49
N ASN A 402 25.75 23.37 -2.78
CA ASN A 402 25.16 24.36 -1.88
C ASN A 402 24.01 23.79 -1.01
N GLN A 403 24.19 22.58 -0.45
CA GLN A 403 23.14 21.91 0.33
C GLN A 403 22.60 22.76 1.48
N ILE A 404 23.50 23.51 2.13
CA ILE A 404 23.17 24.39 3.24
C ILE A 404 22.23 25.50 2.77
N GLU A 405 22.59 26.23 1.72
CA GLU A 405 21.78 27.32 1.16
C GLU A 405 20.41 26.82 0.71
N ILE A 406 20.35 25.66 0.03
CA ILE A 406 19.08 25.09 -0.43
C ILE A 406 18.16 24.77 0.76
N ILE A 407 18.69 24.14 1.81
CA ILE A 407 17.91 23.78 3.00
C ILE A 407 17.48 25.04 3.76
N GLU A 408 18.39 26.00 3.97
CA GLU A 408 18.07 27.26 4.65
C GLU A 408 16.98 28.04 3.90
N GLU A 409 17.09 28.16 2.57
CA GLU A 409 16.11 28.89 1.77
C GLU A 409 14.75 28.18 1.70
N LEU A 410 14.72 26.84 1.65
CA LEU A 410 13.48 26.09 1.76
C LEU A 410 12.73 26.43 3.05
N ILE A 411 13.42 26.35 4.19
CA ILE A 411 12.80 26.57 5.50
C ILE A 411 12.34 28.02 5.65
N LYS A 412 13.16 28.99 5.21
CA LYS A 412 12.82 30.42 5.27
C LYS A 412 11.65 30.79 4.36
N SER A 413 11.55 30.16 3.18
CA SER A 413 10.57 30.54 2.18
C SER A 413 9.15 30.08 2.53
N PHE A 414 8.99 28.97 3.25
CA PHE A 414 7.68 28.47 3.64
C PHE A 414 7.27 28.98 5.03
N ARG A 415 6.49 30.07 5.06
CA ARG A 415 6.06 30.72 6.31
C ARG A 415 5.27 29.81 7.25
N ARG A 416 4.46 28.90 6.70
CA ARG A 416 3.60 27.98 7.46
C ARG A 416 4.25 26.65 7.79
N LEU A 417 5.51 26.44 7.40
CA LEU A 417 6.21 25.19 7.61
C LEU A 417 6.33 24.90 9.12
N ARG A 418 5.71 23.79 9.53
CA ARG A 418 5.75 23.20 10.87
C ARG A 418 6.76 22.08 10.95
N SER A 419 6.90 21.31 9.88
CA SER A 419 7.80 20.16 9.79
C SER A 419 8.60 20.18 8.49
N PHE A 420 9.90 19.95 8.61
CA PHE A 420 10.82 19.83 7.50
C PHE A 420 11.71 18.61 7.70
N ARG A 421 11.84 17.77 6.67
CA ARG A 421 12.71 16.60 6.70
C ARG A 421 13.45 16.43 5.38
N VAL A 422 14.75 16.12 5.47
CA VAL A 422 15.57 15.69 4.34
C VAL A 422 16.33 14.44 4.75
N ASN A 423 16.14 13.35 4.01
CA ASN A 423 16.78 12.07 4.25
C ASN A 423 17.52 11.60 3.01
N CYS A 424 18.71 11.01 3.17
CA CYS A 424 19.45 10.38 2.08
C CYS A 424 19.76 8.90 2.35
N THR A 425 19.63 8.04 1.34
CA THR A 425 19.96 6.61 1.49
C THR A 425 21.46 6.36 1.34
N LYS A 426 22.10 6.98 0.33
CA LYS A 426 23.55 6.90 0.06
C LYS A 426 24.27 8.22 0.36
N GLY A 427 25.49 8.11 0.91
CA GLY A 427 26.33 9.26 1.23
C GLY A 427 26.03 9.87 2.61
N THR A 428 26.36 11.15 2.76
CA THR A 428 26.17 11.89 4.02
C THR A 428 25.83 13.34 3.70
N LEU A 429 24.84 13.89 4.40
CA LEU A 429 24.48 15.31 4.29
C LEU A 429 25.61 16.16 4.88
N LYS A 430 26.19 17.05 4.07
CA LYS A 430 27.35 17.87 4.48
C LYS A 430 26.99 18.80 5.63
N LEU A 431 25.78 19.35 5.61
CA LEU A 431 25.24 20.21 6.66
C LEU A 431 25.21 19.49 8.02
N ALA A 432 24.77 18.23 8.05
CA ALA A 432 24.74 17.45 9.27
C ALA A 432 26.16 17.28 9.85
N ARG A 433 27.16 16.98 9.01
CA ARG A 433 28.57 16.88 9.45
C ARG A 433 29.11 18.19 10.02
N SER A 434 28.75 19.35 9.46
CA SER A 434 29.23 20.64 9.97
C SER A 434 28.56 21.02 11.30
N LEU A 435 27.25 20.76 11.43
CA LEU A 435 26.48 21.12 12.62
C LEU A 435 26.70 20.16 13.80
N MET A 436 27.04 18.89 13.56
CA MET A 436 27.32 17.93 14.63
C MET A 436 28.59 18.25 15.44
N LYS A 437 29.47 19.16 14.98
CA LYS A 437 30.78 19.41 15.61
C LYS A 437 30.72 20.17 16.94
N ASN A 438 29.75 21.06 17.12
CA ASN A 438 29.60 21.88 18.33
C ASN A 438 28.17 22.46 18.39
N ASP A 439 27.58 22.52 19.58
CA ASP A 439 26.26 23.10 19.84
C ASP A 439 26.16 24.60 19.51
N GLN A 440 27.26 25.35 19.62
CA GLN A 440 27.28 26.76 19.19
C GLN A 440 26.94 26.90 17.69
N ALA A 441 27.49 26.03 16.84
CA ALA A 441 27.22 26.05 15.41
C ALA A 441 25.77 25.67 15.09
N LYS A 442 25.16 24.77 15.88
CA LYS A 442 23.75 24.40 15.77
C LYS A 442 22.85 25.59 16.13
N PHE A 443 23.15 26.26 17.25
CA PHE A 443 22.40 27.40 17.72
C PHE A 443 22.44 28.56 16.70
N GLU A 444 23.62 28.90 16.21
CA GLU A 444 23.79 29.93 15.17
C GLU A 444 23.01 29.59 13.90
N TRP A 445 23.05 28.33 13.47
CA TRP A 445 22.30 27.89 12.29
C TRP A 445 20.78 28.00 12.49
N LEU A 446 20.25 27.49 13.63
CA LEU A 446 18.84 27.62 13.98
C LEU A 446 18.37 29.07 14.04
N SER A 447 19.24 29.97 14.54
CA SER A 447 18.98 31.41 14.50
C SER A 447 18.87 31.95 13.08
N ARG A 448 19.73 31.52 12.15
CA ARG A 448 19.68 31.98 10.75
C ARG A 448 18.40 31.58 10.03
N ILE A 449 17.83 30.43 10.37
CA ILE A 449 16.59 29.91 9.75
C ILE A 449 15.33 30.24 10.57
N ASN A 450 15.43 31.11 11.59
CA ASN A 450 14.32 31.47 12.48
C ASN A 450 13.60 30.25 13.09
N ALA A 451 14.37 29.23 13.49
CA ALA A 451 13.86 27.98 14.06
C ALA A 451 14.34 27.75 15.51
N ILE A 452 14.77 28.81 16.21
CA ILE A 452 15.11 28.74 17.64
C ILE A 452 13.89 28.20 18.41
N GLY A 453 14.11 27.21 19.28
CA GLY A 453 13.05 26.53 20.04
C GLY A 453 12.36 25.38 19.31
N SER A 454 12.73 25.11 18.05
CA SER A 454 12.29 23.90 17.34
C SER A 454 13.07 22.68 17.78
N HIS A 455 12.44 21.51 17.70
CA HIS A 455 13.14 20.25 17.84
C HIS A 455 13.95 19.95 16.58
N LEU A 456 15.14 19.40 16.76
CA LEU A 456 16.11 19.17 15.70
C LEU A 456 16.70 17.76 15.82
N ILE A 457 16.61 16.98 14.75
CA ILE A 457 17.37 15.74 14.56
C ILE A 457 18.45 16.01 13.53
N LEU A 458 19.69 15.73 13.91
CA LEU A 458 20.86 15.77 13.03
C LEU A 458 21.54 14.40 13.06
N GLU A 459 21.43 13.70 11.95
CA GLU A 459 22.15 12.46 11.70
C GLU A 459 22.98 12.62 10.42
N PRO A 460 24.03 11.80 10.23
CA PRO A 460 24.80 11.81 8.98
C PRO A 460 23.90 11.76 7.72
N LYS A 461 22.79 11.01 7.78
CA LYS A 461 21.90 10.78 6.64
C LYS A 461 20.56 11.50 6.72
N ALA A 462 20.28 12.22 7.81
CA ALA A 462 18.97 12.82 8.03
C ALA A 462 19.08 14.18 8.73
N ILE A 463 18.26 15.13 8.27
CA ILE A 463 18.01 16.40 8.96
C ILE A 463 16.51 16.52 9.11
N ALA A 464 16.03 16.69 10.33
CA ALA A 464 14.62 16.95 10.59
C ALA A 464 14.46 18.10 11.57
N ILE A 465 13.56 19.02 11.26
CA ILE A 465 13.17 20.14 12.12
C ILE A 465 11.67 20.12 12.26
N TRP A 466 11.18 20.24 13.49
CA TRP A 466 9.77 20.52 13.72
C TRP A 466 9.57 21.55 14.82
N LYS A 467 8.65 22.48 14.57
CA LYS A 467 8.23 23.47 15.55
C LYS A 467 7.38 22.76 16.60
N SER A 468 7.66 23.00 17.88
CA SER A 468 6.76 22.63 18.96
C SER A 468 5.43 23.36 18.75
N VAL A 469 4.46 22.64 18.20
CA VAL A 469 3.06 23.04 18.35
C VAL A 469 2.68 22.57 19.75
N ASP A 470 1.87 23.33 20.48
CA ASP A 470 1.26 22.90 21.74
C ASP A 470 0.49 21.59 21.53
N VAL A 471 1.18 20.46 21.62
CA VAL A 471 0.58 19.13 21.63
C VAL A 471 0.26 18.86 23.09
N ASN A 472 -1.01 19.08 23.45
CA ASN A 472 -1.59 18.37 24.58
C ASN A 472 -1.52 16.87 24.28
N ILE A 473 -0.41 16.25 24.66
CA ILE A 473 -0.29 14.80 24.69
C ILE A 473 -1.19 14.35 25.84
N LYS A 474 -2.43 13.95 25.52
CA LYS A 474 -3.13 12.98 26.37
C LYS A 474 -2.38 11.66 26.18
N ILE A 475 -1.65 11.28 27.22
CA ILE A 475 -1.13 9.92 27.40
C ILE A 475 -2.32 8.97 27.52
#